data_AF-A0A4R2N555-F1
#
_entry.id   AF-A0A4R2N555-F1
#
_cell.length_a   1.000
_cell.length_b   1.000
_cell.length_c   1.000
_cell.angle_alpha   90.00
_cell.angle_beta   90.00
_cell.angle_gamma   90.00
#
_symmetry.space_group_name_H-M   'P 1'
#
loop_
_entity.id
_entity.type
_entity.pdbx_description
1 polymer ?
#
loop_
_entity_poly.entity_id
_entity_poly.type
_entity_poly.pdbx_seq_one_letter_code
_entity_poly.pdbx_strand_id
1 'polypeptide(L)'
;MSTKATLKSRLRVDGQPGFHLYDDVLTEMAYELAEESGSTSTPAPPVYLTLEGVEVELRTLPSGGAAVTLTIPRDMARELGLVPPENRELE
;
A
#
# COMPACT_ATOMS: atom_id res chain seq x y z
N MET A 1 -14.30 14.21 -11.01
CA MET A 1 -12.88 14.42 -10.70
C MET A 1 -12.52 13.42 -9.61
N SER A 2 -11.63 12.48 -9.89
CA SER A 2 -11.11 11.52 -8.90
C SER A 2 -9.86 12.13 -8.26
N THR A 3 -9.71 12.04 -6.95
CA THR A 3 -8.54 12.56 -6.21
C THR A 3 -7.40 11.53 -6.13
N LYS A 4 -7.54 10.37 -6.79
CA LYS A 4 -6.59 9.25 -6.70
C LYS A 4 -5.63 9.23 -7.88
N ALA A 5 -4.33 9.31 -7.62
CA ALA A 5 -3.28 9.03 -8.60
C ALA A 5 -2.82 7.57 -8.47
N THR A 6 -2.99 6.77 -9.53
CA THR A 6 -2.63 5.35 -9.46
C THR A 6 -1.12 5.17 -9.58
N LEU A 7 -0.50 4.60 -8.55
CA LEU A 7 0.90 4.20 -8.57
C LEU A 7 1.09 2.85 -9.27
N LYS A 8 0.27 1.87 -8.90
CA LYS A 8 0.30 0.53 -9.47
C LYS A 8 -1.06 -0.13 -9.35
N SER A 9 -1.47 -0.87 -10.35
CA SER A 9 -2.69 -1.66 -10.25
C SER A 9 -2.62 -2.94 -11.06
N ARG A 10 -3.38 -3.92 -10.61
CA ARG A 10 -3.69 -5.15 -11.34
C ARG A 10 -5.16 -5.43 -11.14
N LEU A 11 -5.92 -5.46 -12.22
CA LEU A 11 -7.34 -5.78 -12.16
C LEU A 11 -7.53 -7.22 -11.67
N ARG A 12 -8.59 -7.42 -10.88
CA ARG A 12 -9.05 -8.75 -10.52
C ARG A 12 -9.68 -9.42 -11.75
N VAL A 13 -9.23 -10.63 -12.11
CA VAL A 13 -9.73 -11.39 -13.27
C VAL A 13 -9.81 -12.88 -12.90
N ASP A 14 -10.88 -13.57 -13.29
CA ASP A 14 -11.01 -15.04 -13.28
C ASP A 14 -10.49 -15.75 -12.00
N GLY A 15 -10.91 -15.28 -10.83
CA GLY A 15 -10.52 -15.87 -9.54
C GLY A 15 -9.11 -15.51 -9.05
N GLN A 16 -8.32 -14.79 -9.84
CA GLN A 16 -7.04 -14.23 -9.40
C GLN A 16 -7.27 -12.93 -8.62
N PRO A 17 -6.51 -12.69 -7.54
CA PRO A 17 -6.65 -11.47 -6.76
C PRO A 17 -6.06 -10.27 -7.50
N GLY A 18 -6.67 -9.10 -7.27
CA GLY A 18 -6.28 -7.81 -7.82
C GLY A 18 -5.78 -6.86 -6.73
N PHE A 19 -5.17 -5.75 -7.14
CA PHE A 19 -4.79 -4.68 -6.22
C PHE A 19 -4.81 -3.31 -6.89
N HIS A 20 -4.92 -2.28 -6.05
CA HIS A 20 -4.77 -0.89 -6.45
C HIS A 20 -3.95 -0.14 -5.39
N LEU A 21 -2.76 0.27 -5.77
CA LEU A 21 -1.88 1.16 -5.02
C LEU A 21 -1.99 2.57 -5.60
N TYR A 22 -2.31 3.55 -4.78
CA TYR A 22 -2.55 4.92 -5.21
C TYR A 22 -2.20 5.97 -4.14
N ASP A 23 -1.96 7.19 -4.61
CA ASP A 23 -1.83 8.39 -3.77
C ASP A 23 -3.14 9.17 -3.78
N ASP A 24 -3.42 9.88 -2.69
CA ASP A 24 -4.48 10.89 -2.68
C ASP A 24 -3.85 12.26 -2.98
N VAL A 25 -4.10 12.77 -4.17
CA VAL A 25 -3.52 14.03 -4.68
C VAL A 25 -3.91 15.21 -3.79
N LEU A 26 -5.06 15.18 -3.12
CA LEU A 26 -5.43 16.25 -2.18
C LEU A 26 -4.63 16.18 -0.89
N THR A 27 -4.21 14.98 -0.49
CA THR A 27 -3.34 14.78 0.66
C THR A 27 -1.94 15.27 0.31
N GLU A 28 -1.38 14.86 -0.83
CA GLU A 28 -0.08 15.35 -1.34
C GLU A 28 -0.01 16.89 -1.34
N MET A 29 -1.01 17.57 -1.93
CA MET A 29 -1.05 19.03 -1.97
C MET A 29 -1.09 19.68 -0.58
N ALA A 30 -1.76 19.05 0.39
CA ALA A 30 -1.78 19.55 1.77
C ALA A 30 -0.41 19.41 2.47
N TYR A 31 0.36 18.39 2.11
CA TYR A 31 1.73 18.18 2.61
C TYR A 31 2.74 19.13 1.95
N GLU A 32 2.66 19.36 0.64
CA GLU A 32 3.51 20.32 -0.08
C GLU A 32 3.39 21.74 0.51
N LEU A 33 2.16 22.18 0.81
CA LEU A 33 1.91 23.48 1.45
C LEU A 33 2.49 23.56 2.88
N ALA A 34 2.55 22.44 3.60
CA ALA A 34 3.12 22.38 4.94
C ALA A 34 4.66 22.40 4.92
N GLU A 35 5.28 21.84 3.88
CA GLU A 35 6.73 21.92 3.64
C GLU A 35 7.17 23.34 3.25
N GLU A 36 6.41 24.03 2.40
CA GLU A 36 6.65 25.44 2.05
C GLU A 36 6.56 26.38 3.27
N SER A 37 5.79 25.99 4.29
CA SER A 37 5.65 26.72 5.55
C SER A 37 6.85 26.56 6.51
N GLY A 38 7.91 25.85 6.11
CA GLY A 38 9.14 25.70 6.90
C GLY A 38 9.07 24.66 8.01
N SER A 39 8.06 23.79 7.99
CA SER A 39 7.93 22.69 8.94
C SER A 39 8.84 21.52 8.53
N THR A 40 9.99 21.37 9.19
CA THR A 40 11.01 20.36 8.86
C THR A 40 10.66 18.92 9.31
N SER A 41 9.42 18.68 9.72
CA SER A 41 8.99 17.40 10.28
C SER A 41 7.67 16.88 9.72
N THR A 42 7.26 17.32 8.53
CA THR A 42 6.12 16.71 7.84
C THR A 42 6.45 15.24 7.54
N PRO A 43 5.72 14.28 8.12
CA PRO A 43 5.89 12.88 7.74
C PRO A 43 5.53 12.74 6.26
N ALA A 44 6.24 11.86 5.54
CA ALA A 44 5.90 11.57 4.15
C ALA A 44 4.41 11.19 4.05
N PRO A 45 3.71 11.65 2.99
CA PRO A 45 2.30 11.38 2.81
C PRO A 45 2.05 9.87 2.67
N PRO A 46 0.88 9.38 3.13
CA PRO A 46 0.56 7.96 3.10
C PRO A 46 0.24 7.51 1.67
N VAL A 47 0.68 6.30 1.32
CA VAL A 47 0.17 5.56 0.15
C VAL A 47 -1.00 4.68 0.56
N TYR A 48 -1.96 4.49 -0.35
CA TYR A 48 -3.14 3.68 -0.10
C TYR A 48 -3.10 2.40 -0.92
N LEU A 49 -3.27 1.25 -0.26
CA LEU A 49 -3.32 -0.08 -0.88
C LEU A 49 -4.70 -0.70 -0.70
N THR A 50 -5.37 -1.01 -1.80
CA THR A 50 -6.57 -1.86 -1.84
C THR A 50 -6.19 -3.23 -2.40
N LEU A 51 -6.55 -4.30 -1.69
CA LEU A 51 -6.38 -5.68 -2.13
C LEU A 51 -7.74 -6.32 -2.36
N GLU A 52 -7.91 -7.01 -3.48
CA GLU A 52 -9.16 -7.64 -3.87
C GLU A 52 -8.99 -9.15 -3.98
N GLY A 53 -9.85 -9.91 -3.30
CA GLY A 53 -9.84 -11.37 -3.36
C GLY A 53 -8.72 -12.04 -2.55
N VAL A 54 -8.14 -11.33 -1.58
CA VAL A 54 -7.18 -11.89 -0.61
C VAL A 54 -7.89 -12.31 0.67
N GLU A 55 -7.35 -13.31 1.37
CA GLU A 55 -7.84 -13.72 2.68
C GLU A 55 -7.34 -12.75 3.75
N VAL A 56 -8.22 -12.45 4.72
CA VAL A 56 -7.92 -11.54 5.83
C VAL A 56 -8.32 -12.18 7.16
N GLU A 57 -7.41 -12.12 8.13
CA GLU A 57 -7.67 -12.46 9.52
C GLU A 57 -7.60 -11.21 10.39
N LEU A 58 -8.63 -10.97 11.20
CA LEU A 58 -8.66 -9.89 12.19
C LEU A 58 -8.66 -10.46 13.59
N ARG A 59 -7.74 -9.98 14.42
CA ARG A 59 -7.68 -10.32 15.85
C ARG A 59 -7.60 -9.06 16.69
N THR A 60 -8.40 -8.99 17.75
CA THR A 60 -8.28 -7.93 18.76
C THR A 60 -7.09 -8.21 19.68
N LEU A 61 -6.29 -7.19 19.98
CA LEU A 61 -5.10 -7.35 20.82
C LEU A 61 -5.44 -7.17 22.32
N PRO A 62 -4.78 -7.91 23.23
CA PRO A 62 -5.03 -7.79 24.68
C PRO A 62 -4.80 -6.38 25.24
N SER A 63 -3.91 -5.59 24.62
CA SER A 63 -3.61 -4.20 24.99
C SER A 63 -4.59 -3.18 24.41
N GLY A 64 -5.64 -3.63 23.73
CA GLY A 64 -6.49 -2.79 22.89
C GLY A 64 -5.95 -2.66 21.45
N GLY A 65 -6.86 -2.35 20.53
CA GLY A 65 -6.58 -2.31 19.09
C GLY A 65 -6.81 -3.65 18.39
N ALA A 66 -6.43 -3.70 17.11
CA ALA A 66 -6.56 -4.89 16.27
C ALA A 66 -5.27 -5.15 15.51
N ALA A 67 -4.97 -6.42 15.27
CA ALA A 67 -3.99 -6.86 14.29
C ALA A 67 -4.74 -7.46 13.10
N VAL A 68 -4.28 -7.09 11.90
CA VAL A 68 -4.80 -7.57 10.63
C VAL A 68 -3.70 -8.39 9.97
N THR A 69 -4.01 -9.61 9.56
CA THR A 69 -3.11 -10.47 8.77
C THR A 69 -3.73 -10.67 7.40
N LEU A 70 -2.93 -10.44 6.34
CA LEU A 70 -3.35 -10.57 4.96
C LEU A 70 -2.57 -11.70 4.29
N THR A 71 -3.26 -12.65 3.66
CA THR A 71 -2.63 -13.70 2.88
C THR A 71 -2.51 -13.25 1.42
N ILE A 72 -1.37 -12.63 1.08
CA ILE A 72 -1.11 -12.08 -0.26
C ILE A 72 -0.36 -13.12 -1.10
N PRO A 73 -0.84 -13.49 -2.30
CA PRO A 73 -0.11 -14.37 -3.19
C PRO A 73 1.27 -13.83 -3.57
N ARG A 74 2.23 -14.74 -3.72
CA ARG A 74 3.65 -14.36 -3.84
C ARG A 74 3.97 -13.56 -5.10
N ASP A 75 3.28 -13.83 -6.20
CA ASP A 75 3.33 -13.03 -7.44
C ASP A 75 2.89 -11.59 -7.18
N MET A 76 1.74 -11.39 -6.52
CA MET A 76 1.25 -10.07 -6.15
C MET A 76 2.19 -9.38 -5.16
N ALA A 77 2.72 -10.10 -4.18
CA ALA A 77 3.67 -9.55 -3.22
C ALA A 77 4.96 -9.06 -3.90
N ARG A 78 5.45 -9.76 -4.93
CA ARG A 78 6.57 -9.30 -5.77
C ARG A 78 6.19 -8.04 -6.54
N GLU A 79 5.01 -8.01 -7.14
CA GLU A 79 4.52 -6.82 -7.84
C GLU A 79 4.41 -5.61 -6.90
N LEU A 80 3.97 -5.80 -5.66
CA LEU A 80 3.89 -4.75 -4.66
C LEU A 80 5.24 -4.41 -4.01
N GLY A 81 6.32 -5.12 -4.35
CA GLY A 81 7.65 -4.92 -3.76
C GLY A 81 7.74 -5.34 -2.28
N LEU A 82 6.80 -6.17 -1.80
CA LEU A 82 6.73 -6.63 -0.40
C LEU A 82 7.68 -7.79 -0.09
N VAL A 83 8.23 -8.42 -1.13
CA VAL A 83 9.27 -9.44 -0.99
C VAL A 83 10.56 -8.94 -1.65
N PRO A 84 11.73 -9.33 -1.13
CA PRO A 84 13.00 -8.97 -1.76
C PRO A 84 13.03 -9.38 -3.24
N PRO A 85 13.67 -8.58 -4.11
CA PRO A 85 13.93 -9.02 -5.47
C PRO A 85 14.74 -10.30 -5.44
N GLU A 86 14.41 -11.24 -6.33
CA GLU A 86 15.21 -12.45 -6.54
C GLU A 86 16.53 -12.06 -7.23
N ASN A 87 17.50 -11.51 -6.49
CA ASN A 87 18.87 -11.37 -6.98
C ASN A 87 19.68 -12.56 -6.41
N ARG A 88 20.37 -13.35 -7.24
CA ARG A 88 21.78 -13.12 -7.65
C ARG A 88 22.59 -12.71 -6.41
N GLU A 89 23.43 -13.53 -5.78
CA GLU A 89 24.40 -14.51 -6.29
C GLU A 89 24.53 -15.68 -5.30
N LEU A 90 24.53 -16.91 -5.82
CA LEU A 90 25.33 -17.99 -5.26
C LEU A 90 26.69 -17.88 -5.98
N GLU A 91 27.61 -17.09 -5.44
CA GLU A 91 29.04 -17.21 -5.73
C GLU A 91 29.81 -17.23 -4.41
#